data_AF-A0A9W7KXD1-F1
#
_entry.id   AF-A0A9W7KXD1-F1
#
_cell.length_a   1.000
_cell.length_b   1.000
_cell.length_c   1.000
_cell.angle_alpha   90.00
_cell.angle_beta   90.00
_cell.angle_gamma   90.00
#
_symmetry.space_group_name_H-M   'P 1'
#
loop_
_entity.id
_entity.type
_entity.pdbx_description
1 polymer ?
#
loop_
_entity_poly.entity_id
_entity_poly.type
_entity_poly.pdbx_seq_one_letter_code
_entity_poly.pdbx_strand_id
1 'polypeptide(L)'
;MATSDGHVLISGHAGVAGMVSCSRWEELGASICWHAEMSSRLHVPTEFRLLNPPGAGAAQIITVGEGKLSEEVAAIQKCMGSGPTGRTPLCSQINQVVQKIRAQAPQLRAEGKKALLVLASDGASTDGDVASALRPLHDLPCWVVIRLCTDDDSVVNYWNEIDEELELDMDVLDDLCGEAAEVTAVNPWLVYGVNLHKLREFGTTTKCFDLLDERPFKPNEIKDLLQVIFGSAGTIQHPDLGLEGFEKSIEEAQKNCPEIYDPLRNRKRGWVDVKKLRKSIGQEGGCVIM
;
A
#
# COMPACT_ATOMS: atom_id res chain seq x y z
N MET A 1 3.00 -16.21 -11.08
CA MET A 1 2.19 -16.27 -9.84
C MET A 1 2.38 -17.57 -9.05
N ALA A 2 2.78 -18.69 -9.67
CA ALA A 2 3.04 -19.95 -8.97
C ALA A 2 4.47 -20.07 -8.39
N THR A 3 5.39 -19.19 -8.76
CA THR A 3 6.76 -19.12 -8.23
C THR A 3 6.74 -18.90 -6.72
N SER A 4 7.65 -19.57 -6.00
CA SER A 4 7.73 -19.60 -4.53
C SER A 4 8.73 -18.60 -3.94
N ASP A 5 8.71 -17.39 -4.46
CA ASP A 5 9.49 -16.23 -4.02
C ASP A 5 8.62 -15.15 -3.34
N GLY A 6 7.32 -15.41 -3.15
CA GLY A 6 6.47 -14.52 -2.37
C GLY A 6 6.68 -14.69 -0.86
N HIS A 7 6.26 -13.71 -0.07
CA HIS A 7 6.49 -13.69 1.38
C HIS A 7 5.24 -13.31 2.18
N VAL A 8 4.88 -14.11 3.18
CA VAL A 8 3.79 -13.78 4.11
C VAL A 8 4.26 -13.71 5.56
N LEU A 9 3.78 -12.71 6.28
CA LEU A 9 3.99 -12.62 7.72
C LEU A 9 3.07 -13.61 8.45
N ILE A 10 3.65 -14.63 9.07
CA ILE A 10 2.91 -15.57 9.91
C ILE A 10 3.15 -15.23 11.38
N SER A 11 2.06 -15.16 12.15
CA SER A 11 2.12 -15.11 13.61
C SER A 11 2.01 -16.54 14.17
N GLY A 12 3.10 -17.06 14.71
CA GLY A 12 3.15 -18.36 15.37
C GLY A 12 2.59 -18.36 16.79
N HIS A 13 2.51 -19.56 17.38
CA HIS A 13 2.15 -19.74 18.79
C HIS A 13 3.23 -19.08 19.68
N ALA A 14 2.81 -18.47 20.79
CA ALA A 14 3.65 -17.67 21.71
C ALA A 14 4.16 -16.30 21.17
N GLY A 15 3.52 -15.75 20.13
CA GLY A 15 3.75 -14.36 19.71
C GLY A 15 4.99 -14.13 18.84
N VAL A 16 5.71 -15.20 18.49
CA VAL A 16 6.76 -15.20 17.47
C VAL A 16 6.13 -14.92 16.12
N ALA A 17 6.54 -13.85 15.46
CA ALA A 17 6.14 -13.54 14.09
C ALA A 17 7.37 -13.62 13.19
N GLY A 18 7.20 -14.09 11.97
CA GLY A 18 8.27 -14.19 10.99
C GLY A 18 7.72 -14.27 9.56
N MET A 19 8.54 -13.83 8.61
CA MET A 19 8.25 -14.00 7.19
C MET A 19 8.47 -15.45 6.80
N VAL A 20 7.54 -16.02 6.05
CA VAL A 20 7.64 -17.36 5.47
C VAL A 20 7.46 -17.25 3.98
N SER A 21 8.35 -17.91 3.22
CA SER A 21 8.24 -17.99 1.77
C SER A 21 6.97 -18.75 1.37
N CYS A 22 6.31 -18.27 0.34
CA CYS A 22 5.07 -18.80 -0.22
C CYS A 22 5.04 -18.51 -1.73
N SER A 23 3.98 -18.91 -2.41
CA SER A 23 3.79 -18.48 -3.79
C SER A 23 3.40 -17.00 -3.87
N ARG A 24 3.78 -16.33 -4.96
CA ARG A 24 3.32 -14.95 -5.28
C ARG A 24 1.80 -14.81 -5.19
N TRP A 25 1.05 -15.86 -5.55
CA TRP A 25 -0.40 -15.90 -5.43
C TRP A 25 -0.89 -15.95 -3.98
N GLU A 26 -0.25 -16.71 -3.10
CA GLU A 26 -0.61 -16.75 -1.67
C GLU A 26 -0.36 -15.40 -1.00
N GLU A 27 0.75 -14.74 -1.33
CA GLU A 27 1.05 -13.39 -0.87
C GLU A 27 0.03 -12.37 -1.39
N LEU A 28 -0.25 -12.37 -2.70
CA LEU A 28 -1.28 -11.51 -3.29
C LEU A 28 -2.63 -11.74 -2.63
N GLY A 29 -3.01 -13.01 -2.45
CA GLY A 29 -4.26 -13.42 -1.82
C GLY A 29 -4.39 -12.94 -0.37
N ALA A 30 -3.30 -12.98 0.40
CA ALA A 30 -3.29 -12.47 1.78
C ALA A 30 -3.55 -10.96 1.88
N SER A 31 -3.02 -10.18 0.94
CA SER A 31 -3.30 -8.74 0.86
C SER A 31 -4.70 -8.45 0.29
N ILE A 32 -5.16 -9.17 -0.74
CA ILE A 32 -6.52 -9.02 -1.26
C ILE A 32 -7.56 -9.32 -0.17
N CYS A 33 -7.35 -10.37 0.64
CA CYS A 33 -8.23 -10.66 1.77
C CYS A 33 -8.26 -9.50 2.78
N TRP A 34 -7.10 -8.90 3.05
CA TRP A 34 -7.01 -7.74 3.93
C TRP A 34 -7.71 -6.50 3.33
N HIS A 35 -7.55 -6.22 2.04
CA HIS A 35 -8.25 -5.15 1.34
C HIS A 35 -9.77 -5.36 1.36
N ALA A 36 -10.24 -6.58 1.20
CA ALA A 36 -11.66 -6.92 1.29
C ALA A 36 -12.20 -6.68 2.72
N GLU A 37 -11.45 -7.06 3.75
CA GLU A 37 -11.82 -6.75 5.14
C GLU A 37 -11.86 -5.23 5.39
N MET A 38 -10.91 -4.46 4.87
CA MET A 38 -10.91 -3.00 5.01
C MET A 38 -12.08 -2.36 4.28
N SER A 39 -12.31 -2.74 3.02
CA SER A 39 -13.45 -2.27 2.21
C SER A 39 -14.78 -2.52 2.92
N SER A 40 -14.93 -3.71 3.49
CA SER A 40 -16.08 -4.14 4.28
C SER A 40 -16.27 -3.28 5.53
N ARG A 41 -15.22 -3.08 6.34
CA ARG A 41 -15.28 -2.29 7.59
C ARG A 41 -15.51 -0.80 7.35
N LEU A 42 -14.95 -0.26 6.28
CA LEU A 42 -15.05 1.16 5.93
C LEU A 42 -16.30 1.48 5.08
N HIS A 43 -17.06 0.46 4.67
CA HIS A 43 -18.16 0.60 3.71
C HIS A 43 -17.71 1.33 2.43
N VAL A 44 -16.53 0.97 1.93
CA VAL A 44 -15.96 1.51 0.70
C VAL A 44 -16.22 0.50 -0.42
N PRO A 45 -17.07 0.84 -1.41
CA PRO A 45 -17.33 -0.02 -2.56
C PRO A 45 -16.04 -0.36 -3.31
N THR A 46 -15.71 -1.63 -3.35
CA THR A 46 -14.45 -2.11 -3.96
C THR A 46 -14.73 -3.31 -4.86
N GLU A 47 -14.34 -3.19 -6.12
CA GLU A 47 -14.46 -4.25 -7.13
C GLU A 47 -13.15 -5.03 -7.24
N PHE A 48 -13.14 -6.28 -6.79
CA PHE A 48 -12.04 -7.21 -7.02
C PHE A 48 -12.26 -7.93 -8.34
N ARG A 49 -11.31 -7.77 -9.26
CA ARG A 49 -11.40 -8.28 -10.63
C ARG A 49 -10.20 -9.16 -10.94
N LEU A 50 -10.45 -10.44 -11.18
CA LEU A 50 -9.44 -11.33 -11.72
C LEU A 50 -9.27 -11.11 -13.22
N LEU A 51 -8.03 -11.15 -13.70
CA LEU A 51 -7.74 -10.99 -15.13
C LEU A 51 -8.40 -12.11 -15.96
N ASN A 52 -8.42 -13.32 -15.42
CA ASN A 52 -9.04 -14.49 -16.03
C ASN A 52 -10.22 -14.97 -15.18
N PRO A 53 -11.26 -15.55 -15.80
CA PRO A 53 -12.32 -16.23 -15.05
C PRO A 53 -11.71 -17.30 -14.13
N PRO A 54 -12.01 -17.26 -12.82
CA PRO A 54 -11.51 -18.28 -11.91
C PRO A 54 -12.15 -19.63 -12.23
N GLY A 55 -11.42 -20.71 -11.95
CA GLY A 55 -11.95 -22.06 -12.05
C GLY A 55 -13.12 -22.31 -11.09
N ALA A 56 -13.79 -23.46 -11.27
CA ALA A 56 -14.81 -23.96 -10.33
C ALA A 56 -16.04 -23.05 -10.10
N GLY A 57 -16.38 -22.18 -11.06
CA GLY A 57 -17.61 -21.38 -11.02
C GLY A 57 -17.58 -20.20 -10.06
N ALA A 58 -16.40 -19.78 -9.59
CA ALA A 58 -16.26 -18.52 -8.88
C ALA A 58 -16.50 -17.33 -9.82
N ALA A 59 -16.95 -16.20 -9.26
CA ALA A 59 -17.15 -14.99 -10.05
C ALA A 59 -15.79 -14.35 -10.37
N GLN A 60 -15.61 -13.88 -11.61
CA GLN A 60 -14.42 -13.12 -12.01
C GLN A 60 -14.36 -11.75 -11.34
N ILE A 61 -15.53 -11.18 -11.04
CA ILE A 61 -15.70 -9.87 -10.45
C ILE A 61 -16.51 -10.05 -9.17
N ILE A 62 -15.98 -9.55 -8.06
CA ILE A 62 -16.63 -9.60 -6.74
C ILE A 62 -16.59 -8.19 -6.16
N THR A 63 -17.74 -7.69 -5.70
CA THR A 63 -17.84 -6.39 -5.03
C THR A 63 -17.92 -6.59 -3.52
N VAL A 64 -17.20 -5.76 -2.76
CA VAL A 64 -17.23 -5.73 -1.30
C VAL A 64 -17.53 -4.30 -0.84
N GLY A 65 -18.30 -4.15 0.23
CA GLY A 65 -18.55 -2.86 0.90
C GLY A 65 -19.92 -2.23 0.63
N GLU A 66 -20.80 -2.90 -0.12
CA GLU A 66 -22.11 -2.36 -0.52
C GLU A 66 -23.32 -3.18 -0.04
N GLY A 67 -23.14 -4.44 0.34
CA GLY A 67 -24.24 -5.34 0.67
C GLY A 67 -23.99 -6.17 1.92
N LYS A 68 -23.99 -7.49 1.76
CA LYS A 68 -23.83 -8.42 2.87
C LYS A 68 -22.35 -8.66 3.14
N LEU A 69 -21.77 -7.71 3.86
CA LEU A 69 -20.34 -7.58 4.15
C LEU A 69 -19.61 -8.89 4.50
N SER A 70 -20.18 -9.74 5.35
CA SER A 70 -19.54 -11.01 5.71
C SER A 70 -19.56 -12.05 4.60
N GLU A 71 -20.64 -12.11 3.80
CA GLU A 71 -20.76 -13.00 2.64
C GLU A 71 -19.83 -12.53 1.51
N GLU A 72 -19.67 -11.22 1.33
CA GLU A 72 -18.78 -10.59 0.35
C GLU A 72 -17.31 -10.90 0.64
N VAL A 73 -16.86 -10.72 1.89
CA VAL A 73 -15.50 -11.06 2.32
C VAL A 73 -15.24 -12.57 2.18
N ALA A 74 -16.20 -13.42 2.56
CA ALA A 74 -16.08 -14.87 2.40
C ALA A 74 -15.97 -15.28 0.91
N ALA A 75 -16.65 -14.58 0.01
CA ALA A 75 -16.55 -14.81 -1.43
C ALA A 75 -15.14 -14.51 -1.95
N ILE A 76 -14.50 -13.42 -1.49
CA ILE A 76 -13.10 -13.11 -1.80
C ILE A 76 -12.17 -14.19 -1.27
N GLN A 77 -12.29 -14.57 -0.01
CA GLN A 77 -11.44 -15.61 0.60
C GLN A 77 -11.55 -16.94 -0.17
N LYS A 78 -12.76 -17.32 -0.58
CA LYS A 78 -12.98 -18.50 -1.42
C LYS A 78 -12.36 -18.36 -2.81
N CYS A 79 -12.46 -17.17 -3.41
CA CYS A 79 -11.87 -16.87 -4.72
C CYS A 79 -10.33 -16.97 -4.68
N MET A 80 -9.71 -16.45 -3.62
CA MET A 80 -8.25 -16.53 -3.41
C MET A 80 -7.76 -17.95 -3.13
N GLY A 81 -8.64 -18.86 -2.70
CA GLY A 81 -8.35 -20.29 -2.63
C GLY A 81 -8.29 -21.01 -4.00
N SER A 82 -8.65 -20.32 -5.09
CA SER A 82 -8.39 -20.81 -6.46
C SER A 82 -6.98 -20.46 -6.91
N GLY A 83 -6.54 -20.94 -8.08
CA GLY A 83 -5.23 -20.61 -8.65
C GLY A 83 -5.36 -19.74 -9.91
N PRO A 84 -4.38 -18.87 -10.19
CA PRO A 84 -4.34 -18.10 -11.42
C PRO A 84 -4.05 -19.02 -12.61
N THR A 85 -4.72 -18.81 -13.74
CA THR A 85 -4.53 -19.59 -14.96
C THR A 85 -4.67 -18.70 -16.19
N GLY A 86 -4.18 -19.17 -17.35
CA GLY A 86 -4.37 -18.50 -18.63
C GLY A 86 -3.29 -17.48 -18.98
N ARG A 87 -3.63 -16.57 -19.90
CA ARG A 87 -2.77 -15.46 -20.34
C ARG A 87 -2.96 -14.25 -19.40
N THR A 88 -2.27 -13.14 -19.66
CA THR A 88 -2.37 -11.89 -18.89
C THR A 88 -3.08 -10.83 -19.74
N PRO A 89 -4.43 -10.84 -19.86
CA PRO A 89 -5.18 -9.89 -20.69
C PRO A 89 -5.36 -8.52 -20.00
N LEU A 90 -4.25 -7.96 -19.52
CA LEU A 90 -4.23 -6.77 -18.66
C LEU A 90 -4.75 -5.52 -19.38
N CYS A 91 -4.36 -5.27 -20.63
CA CYS A 91 -4.79 -4.10 -21.38
C CYS A 91 -6.30 -4.08 -21.58
N SER A 92 -6.90 -5.23 -21.89
CA SER A 92 -8.35 -5.35 -22.04
C SER A 92 -9.11 -5.06 -20.74
N GLN A 93 -8.57 -5.46 -19.59
CA GLN A 93 -9.17 -5.21 -18.28
C GLN A 93 -9.02 -3.74 -17.87
N ILE A 94 -7.83 -3.14 -18.07
CA ILE A 94 -7.58 -1.71 -17.85
C ILE A 94 -8.58 -0.88 -18.67
N ASN A 95 -8.74 -1.17 -19.96
CA ASN A 95 -9.66 -0.45 -20.82
C ASN A 95 -11.12 -0.51 -20.31
N GLN A 96 -11.58 -1.66 -19.79
CA GLN A 96 -12.91 -1.76 -19.19
C GLN A 96 -13.05 -0.89 -17.93
N VAL A 97 -12.03 -0.87 -17.07
CA VAL A 97 -12.02 -0.06 -15.86
C VAL A 97 -11.96 1.44 -16.21
N VAL A 98 -11.15 1.84 -17.19
CA VAL A 98 -11.10 3.20 -17.73
C VAL A 98 -12.49 3.68 -18.15
N GLN A 99 -13.27 2.85 -18.85
CA GLN A 99 -14.63 3.23 -19.25
C GLN A 99 -15.55 3.43 -18.05
N LYS A 100 -15.44 2.58 -17.01
CA LYS A 100 -16.20 2.73 -15.76
C LYS A 100 -15.85 4.03 -15.04
N ILE A 101 -14.56 4.29 -14.84
CA ILE A 101 -14.09 5.51 -14.16
C ILE A 101 -14.52 6.74 -14.96
N ARG A 102 -14.39 6.72 -16.29
CA ARG A 102 -14.83 7.81 -17.17
C ARG A 102 -16.32 8.12 -17.02
N ALA A 103 -17.16 7.09 -16.93
CA ALA A 103 -18.60 7.27 -16.72
C ALA A 103 -18.92 7.92 -15.35
N GLN A 104 -18.11 7.66 -14.33
CA GLN A 104 -18.28 8.20 -12.98
C GLN A 104 -17.53 9.53 -12.75
N ALA A 105 -16.63 9.91 -13.66
CA ALA A 105 -15.73 11.05 -13.49
C ALA A 105 -16.43 12.38 -13.17
N PRO A 106 -17.58 12.75 -13.78
CA PRO A 106 -18.27 13.98 -13.41
C PRO A 106 -18.71 14.00 -11.94
N GLN A 107 -19.24 12.88 -11.44
CA GLN A 107 -19.67 12.74 -10.04
C GLN A 107 -18.47 12.75 -9.10
N LEU A 108 -17.43 11.97 -9.40
CA LEU A 108 -16.20 11.94 -8.61
C LEU A 108 -15.60 13.34 -8.44
N ARG A 109 -15.50 14.11 -9.54
CA ARG A 109 -15.01 15.50 -9.49
C ARG A 109 -15.93 16.41 -8.67
N ALA A 110 -17.25 16.29 -8.83
CA ALA A 110 -18.21 17.10 -8.07
C ALA A 110 -18.13 16.84 -6.56
N GLU A 111 -17.81 15.60 -6.16
CA GLU A 111 -17.67 15.20 -4.76
C GLU A 111 -16.24 15.37 -4.22
N GLY A 112 -15.28 15.82 -5.04
CA GLY A 112 -13.87 15.91 -4.65
C GLY A 112 -13.22 14.55 -4.38
N LYS A 113 -13.73 13.48 -5.00
CA LYS A 113 -13.26 12.10 -4.86
C LYS A 113 -12.44 11.66 -6.06
N LYS A 114 -11.62 10.63 -5.86
CA LYS A 114 -10.93 9.90 -6.92
C LYS A 114 -11.32 8.42 -6.87
N ALA A 115 -11.28 7.75 -8.03
CA ALA A 115 -11.29 6.30 -8.10
C ALA A 115 -9.87 5.77 -7.82
N LEU A 116 -9.78 4.69 -7.06
CA LEU A 116 -8.53 3.97 -6.88
C LEU A 116 -8.47 2.76 -7.83
N LEU A 117 -7.38 2.63 -8.57
CA LEU A 117 -7.08 1.45 -9.38
C LEU A 117 -5.82 0.77 -8.86
N VAL A 118 -5.96 -0.41 -8.27
CA VAL A 118 -4.82 -1.26 -7.87
C VAL A 118 -4.60 -2.33 -8.94
N LEU A 119 -3.40 -2.38 -9.51
CA LEU A 119 -2.97 -3.39 -10.47
C LEU A 119 -1.90 -4.26 -9.83
N ALA A 120 -2.25 -5.51 -9.53
CA ALA A 120 -1.27 -6.50 -9.08
C ALA A 120 -0.71 -7.27 -10.27
N SER A 121 0.61 -7.26 -10.46
CA SER A 121 1.27 -7.93 -11.57
C SER A 121 2.60 -8.56 -11.18
N ASP A 122 2.92 -9.70 -11.78
CA ASP A 122 4.23 -10.35 -11.67
C ASP A 122 4.99 -10.39 -12.99
N GLY A 123 4.53 -9.60 -13.98
CA GLY A 123 5.13 -9.51 -15.31
C GLY A 123 4.42 -8.52 -16.23
N ALA A 124 4.69 -8.63 -17.53
CA ALA A 124 4.11 -7.76 -18.56
C ALA A 124 2.77 -8.29 -19.11
N SER A 125 2.02 -7.40 -19.78
CA SER A 125 0.81 -7.76 -20.50
C SER A 125 1.10 -8.73 -21.66
N THR A 126 0.13 -9.58 -21.97
CA THR A 126 0.16 -10.46 -23.17
C THR A 126 -0.79 -10.00 -24.28
N ASP A 127 -1.48 -8.88 -24.09
CA ASP A 127 -2.56 -8.39 -24.95
C ASP A 127 -2.38 -6.94 -25.42
N GLY A 128 -1.23 -6.32 -25.19
CA GLY A 128 -0.89 -5.03 -25.77
C GLY A 128 0.13 -4.23 -24.98
N ASP A 129 0.20 -2.95 -25.32
CA ASP A 129 0.98 -1.96 -24.59
C ASP A 129 0.19 -1.41 -23.41
N VAL A 130 0.70 -1.66 -22.21
CA VAL A 130 0.11 -1.23 -20.94
C VAL A 130 0.14 0.29 -20.81
N ALA A 131 1.20 0.95 -21.28
CA ALA A 131 1.32 2.40 -21.19
C ALA A 131 0.19 3.09 -21.97
N SER A 132 -0.03 2.64 -23.21
CA SER A 132 -1.17 3.05 -24.03
C SER A 132 -2.54 2.79 -23.35
N ALA A 133 -2.69 1.68 -22.63
CA ALA A 133 -3.94 1.35 -21.93
C ALA A 133 -4.18 2.22 -20.68
N LEU A 134 -3.12 2.61 -19.97
CA LEU A 134 -3.18 3.45 -18.78
C LEU A 134 -3.27 4.94 -19.10
N ARG A 135 -2.72 5.40 -20.23
CA ARG A 135 -2.72 6.81 -20.64
C ARG A 135 -4.05 7.54 -20.50
N PRO A 136 -5.23 6.95 -20.79
CA PRO A 136 -6.51 7.61 -20.59
C PRO A 136 -6.85 7.96 -19.13
N LEU A 137 -6.16 7.38 -18.14
CA LEU A 137 -6.36 7.67 -16.71
C LEU A 137 -5.80 9.04 -16.30
N HIS A 138 -4.83 9.58 -17.04
CA HIS A 138 -4.24 10.90 -16.79
C HIS A 138 -5.32 12.00 -16.67
N ASP A 139 -6.33 11.94 -17.52
CA ASP A 139 -7.41 12.94 -17.55
C ASP A 139 -8.60 12.58 -16.65
N LEU A 140 -8.50 11.52 -15.86
CA LEU A 140 -9.57 11.02 -14.99
C LEU A 140 -9.24 11.27 -13.52
N PRO A 141 -10.26 11.46 -12.64
CA PRO A 141 -10.01 11.56 -11.21
C PRO A 141 -9.67 10.18 -10.66
N CYS A 142 -8.44 9.72 -10.90
CA CYS A 142 -7.96 8.39 -10.53
C CYS A 142 -6.62 8.48 -9.80
N TRP A 143 -6.38 7.54 -8.88
CA TRP A 143 -5.07 7.21 -8.34
C TRP A 143 -4.76 5.76 -8.70
N VAL A 144 -3.55 5.48 -9.17
CA VAL A 144 -3.13 4.13 -9.57
C VAL A 144 -2.13 3.59 -8.56
N VAL A 145 -2.22 2.32 -8.20
CA VAL A 145 -1.19 1.62 -7.43
C VAL A 145 -0.79 0.39 -8.23
N ILE A 146 0.49 0.29 -8.58
CA ILE A 146 1.07 -0.92 -9.16
C ILE A 146 1.67 -1.72 -8.02
N ARG A 147 1.12 -2.89 -7.76
CA ARG A 147 1.67 -3.83 -6.78
C ARG A 147 2.42 -4.92 -7.52
N LEU A 148 3.74 -4.91 -7.41
CA LEU A 148 4.58 -5.95 -7.97
C LEU A 148 4.50 -7.19 -7.09
N CYS A 149 4.35 -8.34 -7.73
CA CYS A 149 4.28 -9.64 -7.08
C CYS A 149 5.48 -10.49 -7.50
N THR A 150 6.67 -9.89 -7.64
CA THR A 150 7.87 -10.54 -8.18
C THR A 150 9.14 -9.82 -7.74
N ASP A 151 10.16 -10.59 -7.34
CA ASP A 151 11.51 -10.08 -7.07
C ASP A 151 12.35 -9.96 -8.37
N ASP A 152 11.70 -9.74 -9.52
CA ASP A 152 12.40 -9.68 -10.81
C ASP A 152 12.64 -8.23 -11.19
N ASP A 153 13.89 -7.78 -11.02
CA ASP A 153 14.34 -6.41 -11.34
C ASP A 153 13.90 -5.97 -12.74
N SER A 154 13.81 -6.87 -13.73
CA SER A 154 13.37 -6.49 -15.08
C SER A 154 11.90 -6.09 -15.14
N VAL A 155 11.06 -6.68 -14.30
CA VAL A 155 9.64 -6.32 -14.16
C VAL A 155 9.50 -5.02 -13.39
N VAL A 156 10.29 -4.84 -12.31
CA VAL A 156 10.32 -3.58 -11.55
C VAL A 156 10.69 -2.42 -12.47
N ASN A 157 11.78 -2.54 -13.22
CA ASN A 157 12.22 -1.53 -14.18
C ASN A 157 11.17 -1.25 -15.26
N TYR A 158 10.49 -2.28 -15.78
CA TYR A 158 9.42 -2.11 -16.77
C TYR A 158 8.27 -1.22 -16.26
N TRP A 159 7.86 -1.38 -15.00
CA TRP A 159 6.79 -0.57 -14.42
C TRP A 159 7.25 0.84 -14.05
N ASN A 160 8.49 1.00 -13.61
CA ASN A 160 9.09 2.32 -13.34
C ASN A 160 9.22 3.14 -14.64
N GLU A 161 9.61 2.53 -15.76
CA GLU A 161 9.65 3.21 -17.06
C GLU A 161 8.26 3.70 -17.50
N ILE A 162 7.20 2.93 -17.23
CA ILE A 162 5.81 3.33 -17.51
C ILE A 162 5.38 4.51 -16.63
N ASP A 163 5.77 4.50 -15.36
CA ASP A 163 5.49 5.60 -14.43
C ASP A 163 6.14 6.91 -14.90
N GLU A 164 7.43 6.86 -15.22
CA GLU A 164 8.20 8.00 -15.73
C GLU A 164 7.65 8.54 -17.06
N GLU A 165 7.13 7.67 -17.95
CA GLU A 165 6.59 8.08 -19.25
C GLU A 165 5.23 8.78 -19.12
N LEU A 166 4.34 8.29 -18.25
CA LEU A 166 2.94 8.67 -18.26
C LEU A 166 2.58 9.86 -17.36
N GLU A 167 3.47 10.27 -16.45
CA GLU A 167 3.23 11.32 -15.44
C GLU A 167 1.87 11.14 -14.74
N LEU A 168 1.49 9.89 -14.44
CA LEU A 168 0.23 9.57 -13.76
C LEU A 168 0.35 9.80 -12.26
N ASP A 169 -0.78 10.09 -11.62
CA ASP A 169 -0.93 9.95 -10.18
C ASP A 169 -0.85 8.44 -9.81
N MET A 170 0.35 7.90 -9.68
CA MET A 170 0.63 6.47 -9.50
C MET A 170 1.70 6.19 -8.42
N ASP A 171 1.55 5.09 -7.69
CA ASP A 171 2.53 4.56 -6.72
C ASP A 171 2.92 3.13 -7.16
N VAL A 172 4.22 2.85 -7.32
CA VAL A 172 4.74 1.53 -7.66
C VAL A 172 5.34 0.90 -6.40
N LEU A 173 4.74 -0.19 -5.95
CA LEU A 173 5.11 -0.89 -4.72
C LEU A 173 5.70 -2.25 -5.03
N ASP A 174 6.90 -2.50 -4.53
CA ASP A 174 7.55 -3.82 -4.58
C ASP A 174 7.31 -4.62 -3.28
N ASP A 175 8.13 -5.63 -3.00
CA ASP A 175 8.01 -6.47 -1.81
C ASP A 175 8.17 -5.67 -0.49
N LEU A 176 7.55 -6.16 0.59
CA LEU A 176 7.56 -5.51 1.91
C LEU A 176 8.98 -5.21 2.43
N CYS A 177 9.96 -6.07 2.18
CA CYS A 177 11.33 -5.89 2.66
C CYS A 177 12.08 -4.86 1.82
N GLY A 178 11.92 -4.88 0.49
CA GLY A 178 12.44 -3.86 -0.42
C GLY A 178 11.96 -2.46 -0.03
N GLU A 179 10.64 -2.27 0.04
CA GLU A 179 10.01 -1.02 0.48
C GLU A 179 10.50 -0.56 1.85
N ALA A 180 10.59 -1.49 2.81
CA ALA A 180 11.07 -1.15 4.13
C ALA A 180 12.53 -0.67 4.12
N ALA A 181 13.36 -1.22 3.23
CA ALA A 181 14.76 -0.82 3.08
C ALA A 181 14.88 0.59 2.53
N GLU A 182 14.10 0.93 1.50
CA GLU A 182 14.06 2.26 0.89
C GLU A 182 13.57 3.32 1.89
N VAL A 183 12.43 3.07 2.54
CA VAL A 183 11.90 3.96 3.58
C VAL A 183 12.88 4.09 4.74
N THR A 184 13.58 3.03 5.14
CA THR A 184 14.58 3.09 6.21
C THR A 184 15.82 3.87 5.80
N ALA A 185 16.21 3.84 4.52
CA ALA A 185 17.36 4.59 4.02
C ALA A 185 17.13 6.10 4.14
N VAL A 186 15.88 6.53 3.94
CA VAL A 186 15.50 7.94 3.92
C VAL A 186 14.96 8.44 5.27
N ASN A 187 14.08 7.66 5.89
CA ASN A 187 13.42 7.95 7.17
C ASN A 187 13.74 6.86 8.21
N PRO A 188 15.01 6.72 8.66
CA PRO A 188 15.49 5.57 9.46
C PRO A 188 14.86 5.43 10.86
N TRP A 189 14.10 6.44 11.27
CA TRP A 189 13.35 6.52 12.51
C TRP A 189 12.00 5.80 12.43
N LEU A 190 11.44 5.62 11.23
CA LEU A 190 10.18 4.92 11.00
C LEU A 190 10.44 3.43 10.84
N VAL A 191 9.63 2.59 11.48
CA VAL A 191 9.58 1.16 11.17
C VAL A 191 8.48 0.96 10.12
N TYR A 192 8.89 0.76 8.87
CA TYR A 192 7.96 0.38 7.81
C TYR A 192 7.60 -1.10 7.94
N GLY A 193 6.34 -1.37 8.24
CA GLY A 193 5.83 -2.73 8.44
C GLY A 193 4.60 -3.02 7.60
N VAL A 194 4.14 -4.26 7.65
CA VAL A 194 3.05 -4.79 6.80
C VAL A 194 1.77 -3.94 6.80
N ASN A 195 1.47 -3.24 7.89
CA ASN A 195 0.28 -2.40 7.99
C ASN A 195 0.37 -1.14 7.13
N LEU A 196 1.55 -0.49 7.04
CA LEU A 196 1.74 0.67 6.15
C LEU A 196 1.80 0.23 4.71
N HIS A 197 2.49 -0.88 4.46
CA HIS A 197 2.57 -1.46 3.13
C HIS A 197 1.18 -1.76 2.56
N LYS A 198 0.34 -2.49 3.32
CA LYS A 198 -1.05 -2.78 2.93
C LYS A 198 -1.92 -1.52 2.81
N LEU A 199 -1.64 -0.47 3.58
CA LEU A 199 -2.34 0.81 3.47
C LEU A 199 -1.95 1.56 2.19
N ARG A 200 -0.67 1.52 1.78
CA ARG A 200 -0.22 2.02 0.47
C ARG A 200 -0.85 1.21 -0.67
N GLU A 201 -0.82 -0.12 -0.57
CA GLU A 201 -1.49 -1.01 -1.54
C GLU A 201 -3.00 -0.71 -1.66
N PHE A 202 -3.65 -0.37 -0.54
CA PHE A 202 -5.07 0.01 -0.50
C PHE A 202 -5.34 1.44 -1.02
N GLY A 203 -4.31 2.17 -1.45
CA GLY A 203 -4.45 3.44 -2.15
C GLY A 203 -4.81 4.62 -1.26
N THR A 204 -3.97 4.92 -0.26
CA THR A 204 -4.04 6.20 0.45
C THR A 204 -3.62 7.36 -0.46
N THR A 205 -4.46 8.39 -0.57
CA THR A 205 -4.12 9.62 -1.31
C THR A 205 -3.36 10.63 -0.44
N THR A 206 -2.90 10.23 0.74
CA THR A 206 -2.22 11.13 1.66
C THR A 206 -0.78 11.29 1.19
N LYS A 207 -0.42 12.50 0.76
CA LYS A 207 0.89 12.82 0.16
C LYS A 207 2.09 12.41 1.02
N CYS A 208 1.95 12.28 2.34
CA CYS A 208 3.06 11.79 3.15
C CYS A 208 3.44 10.34 2.85
N PHE A 209 2.56 9.48 2.32
CA PHE A 209 2.91 8.10 1.99
C PHE A 209 3.70 8.00 0.68
N ASP A 210 3.36 8.84 -0.28
CA ASP A 210 4.05 9.04 -1.56
C ASP A 210 5.51 9.46 -1.35
N LEU A 211 5.76 10.30 -0.35
CA LEU A 211 7.09 10.86 -0.08
C LEU A 211 7.98 9.99 0.85
N LEU A 212 7.52 8.80 1.28
CA LEU A 212 8.13 8.01 2.38
C LEU A 212 9.56 7.55 2.10
N ASP A 213 9.80 7.13 0.86
CA ASP A 213 11.03 6.58 0.29
C ASP A 213 11.76 7.60 -0.59
N GLU A 214 11.13 8.72 -0.97
CA GLU A 214 11.76 9.75 -1.78
C GLU A 214 12.73 10.66 -1.01
N ARG A 215 12.30 11.19 0.16
CA ARG A 215 13.10 12.17 0.91
C ARG A 215 12.80 12.22 2.41
N PRO A 216 13.74 12.77 3.22
CA PRO A 216 13.48 12.99 4.63
C PRO A 216 12.28 13.92 4.84
N PHE A 217 11.45 13.60 5.83
CA PHE A 217 10.31 14.44 6.18
C PHE A 217 10.68 15.67 6.97
N LYS A 218 9.95 16.74 6.67
CA LYS A 218 9.96 17.99 7.43
C LYS A 218 9.17 17.82 8.74
N PRO A 219 9.40 18.67 9.76
CA PRO A 219 8.71 18.58 11.05
C PRO A 219 7.18 18.46 10.98
N ASN A 220 6.52 19.24 10.11
CA ASN A 220 5.07 19.14 9.91
C ASN A 220 4.64 17.79 9.31
N GLU A 221 5.39 17.29 8.32
CA GLU A 221 5.10 16.02 7.63
C GLU A 221 5.28 14.83 8.57
N ILE A 222 6.29 14.89 9.44
CA ILE A 222 6.49 13.91 10.52
C ILE A 222 5.27 13.90 11.43
N LYS A 223 4.84 15.07 11.95
CA LYS A 223 3.66 15.14 12.82
C LYS A 223 2.43 14.55 12.13
N ASP A 224 2.18 14.93 10.88
CA ASP A 224 0.98 14.51 10.17
C ASP A 224 0.99 13.01 9.87
N LEU A 225 2.13 12.44 9.46
CA LEU A 225 2.28 11.00 9.33
C LEU A 225 2.04 10.28 10.66
N LEU A 226 2.68 10.73 11.75
CA LEU A 226 2.53 10.11 13.06
C LEU A 226 1.09 10.20 13.57
N GLN A 227 0.38 11.28 13.25
CA GLN A 227 -1.03 11.41 13.58
C GLN A 227 -1.90 10.39 12.82
N VAL A 228 -1.56 10.07 11.57
CA VAL A 228 -2.20 8.98 10.81
C VAL A 228 -1.88 7.62 11.42
N ILE A 229 -0.61 7.35 11.74
CA ILE A 229 -0.16 6.07 12.30
C ILE A 229 -0.80 5.78 13.65
N PHE A 230 -0.77 6.76 14.57
CA PHE A 230 -1.28 6.57 15.92
C PHE A 230 -2.80 6.81 16.00
N GLY A 231 -3.39 7.52 15.04
CA GLY A 231 -4.83 7.79 15.01
C GLY A 231 -5.31 8.37 16.35
N SER A 232 -6.33 7.74 16.94
CA SER A 232 -6.86 8.14 18.24
C SER A 232 -6.03 7.72 19.45
N ALA A 233 -4.93 6.97 19.26
CA ALA A 233 -4.08 6.50 20.37
C ALA A 233 -3.21 7.62 20.99
N GLY A 234 -3.10 8.78 20.32
CA GLY A 234 -2.42 9.96 20.84
C GLY A 234 -2.59 11.19 19.95
N THR A 235 -2.46 12.37 20.57
CA THR A 235 -2.31 13.64 19.86
C THR A 235 -0.84 13.99 19.78
N ILE A 236 -0.32 14.05 18.56
CA ILE A 236 1.10 14.32 18.35
C ILE A 236 1.35 15.82 18.38
N GLN A 237 2.22 16.26 19.29
CA GLN A 237 2.60 17.67 19.39
C GLN A 237 3.42 18.08 18.17
N HIS A 238 3.47 19.38 17.85
CA HIS A 238 4.36 19.85 16.80
C HIS A 238 5.79 19.98 17.35
N PRO A 239 6.84 19.55 16.61
CA PRO A 239 8.24 19.66 17.05
C PRO A 239 8.65 21.08 17.48
N ASP A 240 8.17 22.10 16.78
CA ASP A 240 8.48 23.51 17.06
C ASP A 240 7.95 24.02 18.43
N LEU A 241 7.00 23.33 19.05
CA LEU A 241 6.53 23.68 20.40
C LEU A 241 7.52 23.21 21.49
N GLY A 242 8.50 22.38 21.12
CA GLY A 242 9.54 21.86 21.99
C GLY A 242 9.76 20.37 21.76
N LEU A 243 11.02 20.00 21.49
CA LEU A 243 11.41 18.61 21.21
C LEU A 243 11.06 17.64 22.34
N GLU A 244 11.18 18.07 23.60
CA GLU A 244 10.86 17.20 24.75
C GLU A 244 9.36 16.85 24.82
N GLY A 245 8.47 17.83 24.56
CA GLY A 245 7.03 17.59 24.51
C GLY A 245 6.63 16.70 23.34
N PHE A 246 7.27 16.93 22.19
CA PHE A 246 7.11 16.10 21.00
C PHE A 246 7.52 14.63 21.24
N GLU A 247 8.73 14.39 21.76
CA GLU A 247 9.22 13.04 22.10
C GLU A 247 8.27 12.32 23.07
N LYS A 248 7.85 12.99 24.14
CA LYS A 248 6.90 12.43 25.12
C LYS A 248 5.56 12.07 24.49
N SER A 249 5.01 12.92 23.63
CA SER A 249 3.73 12.65 22.96
C SER A 249 3.80 11.39 22.08
N ILE A 250 4.94 11.13 21.43
CA ILE A 250 5.17 9.92 20.63
C ILE A 250 5.32 8.70 21.52
N GLU A 251 6.10 8.79 22.59
CA GLU A 251 6.29 7.69 23.53
C GLU A 251 4.97 7.28 24.20
N GLU A 252 4.12 8.25 24.54
CA GLU A 252 2.78 8.01 25.07
C GLU A 252 1.87 7.34 24.03
N ALA A 253 1.85 7.84 22.80
CA ALA A 253 1.06 7.24 21.71
C ALA A 253 1.50 5.79 21.43
N GLN A 254 2.82 5.53 21.38
CA GLN A 254 3.35 4.19 21.14
C GLN A 254 2.97 3.18 22.24
N LYS A 255 2.86 3.60 23.51
CA LYS A 255 2.41 2.71 24.60
C LYS A 255 0.98 2.21 24.42
N ASN A 256 0.16 2.98 23.72
CA ASN A 256 -1.24 2.65 23.44
C ASN A 256 -1.43 1.92 22.10
N CYS A 257 -0.34 1.66 21.37
CA CYS A 257 -0.36 0.95 20.10
C CYS A 257 0.33 -0.41 20.22
N PRO A 258 -0.15 -1.44 19.50
CA PRO A 258 0.57 -2.70 19.40
C PRO A 258 1.89 -2.47 18.67
N GLU A 259 2.92 -3.23 19.09
CA GLU A 259 4.16 -3.34 18.33
C GLU A 259 3.90 -3.96 16.95
N ILE A 260 4.67 -3.53 15.97
CA ILE A 260 4.65 -4.04 14.61
C ILE A 260 5.89 -4.85 14.30
N TYR A 261 5.76 -5.78 13.36
CA TYR A 261 6.89 -6.55 12.86
C TYR A 261 7.75 -5.68 11.93
N ASP A 262 9.05 -5.60 12.24
CA ASP A 262 10.07 -4.92 11.48
C ASP A 262 10.72 -5.93 10.51
N PRO A 263 10.43 -5.86 9.20
CA PRO A 263 10.90 -6.85 8.22
C PRO A 263 12.42 -6.86 8.09
N LEU A 264 13.08 -5.71 8.26
CA LEU A 264 14.54 -5.61 8.16
C LEU A 264 15.27 -6.19 9.37
N ARG A 265 14.61 -6.26 10.53
CA ARG A 265 15.22 -6.74 11.78
C ARG A 265 14.65 -8.07 12.27
N ASN A 266 13.65 -8.61 11.57
CA ASN A 266 12.95 -9.85 11.88
C ASN A 266 12.51 -9.93 13.35
N ARG A 267 11.85 -8.86 13.85
CA ARG A 267 11.33 -8.79 15.22
C ARG A 267 10.26 -7.72 15.38
N LYS A 268 9.48 -7.81 16.46
CA LYS A 268 8.51 -6.76 16.81
C LYS A 268 9.20 -5.54 17.43
N ARG A 269 8.71 -4.35 17.10
CA ARG A 269 9.16 -3.05 17.63
C ARG A 269 8.02 -2.04 17.63
N GLY A 270 8.19 -0.94 18.37
CA GLY A 270 7.37 0.26 18.18
C GLY A 270 7.54 0.85 16.78
N TRP A 271 6.55 1.64 16.37
CA TRP A 271 6.47 2.32 15.07
C TRP A 271 7.62 3.31 14.84
N VAL A 272 8.12 3.93 15.91
CA VAL A 272 9.05 5.06 15.88
C VAL A 272 10.24 4.82 16.80
N ASP A 273 11.44 4.90 16.24
CA ASP A 273 12.68 5.01 16.99
C ASP A 273 12.93 6.48 17.36
N VAL A 274 12.40 6.89 18.53
CA VAL A 274 12.40 8.29 19.00
C VAL A 274 13.81 8.90 19.03
N LYS A 275 14.83 8.10 19.34
CA LYS A 275 16.23 8.56 19.34
C LYS A 275 16.71 8.93 17.94
N LYS A 276 16.37 8.12 16.94
CA LYS A 276 16.69 8.43 15.54
C LYS A 276 15.88 9.61 15.02
N LEU A 277 14.61 9.70 15.41
CA LEU A 277 13.75 10.82 15.04
C LEU A 277 14.29 12.15 15.56
N ARG A 278 14.70 12.18 16.83
CA ARG A 278 15.37 13.35 17.41
C ARG A 278 16.60 13.76 16.60
N LYS A 279 17.39 12.78 16.16
CA LYS A 279 18.58 13.03 15.35
C LYS A 279 18.22 13.61 13.98
N SER A 280 17.18 13.10 13.31
CA SER A 280 16.77 13.61 12.00
C SER A 280 16.24 15.04 12.09
N ILE A 281 15.47 15.38 13.13
CA ILE A 281 14.98 16.75 13.34
C ILE A 281 16.12 17.69 13.80
N GLY A 282 17.02 17.21 14.65
CA GLY A 282 18.12 18.00 15.20
C GLY A 282 19.26 18.30 14.23
N GLN A 283 19.31 17.64 13.06
CA GLN A 283 20.36 17.85 12.06
C GLN A 283 20.17 19.12 11.22
N GLU A 284 18.95 19.66 11.11
CA GLU A 284 18.69 20.93 10.42
C GLU A 284 18.70 22.16 11.37
N GLY A 285 18.88 21.95 12.67
CA GLY A 285 18.78 22.97 13.73
C GLY A 285 20.05 23.77 14.02
N GLY A 286 21.01 23.82 13.08
CA GLY A 286 22.11 24.78 13.13
C GLY A 286 21.68 26.20 12.77
N CYS A 287 20.60 26.71 13.34
CA CYS A 287 20.26 28.14 13.25
C CYS A 287 21.13 28.88 14.27
N VAL A 288 22.25 29.41 13.77
CA VAL A 288 23.00 30.47 14.45
C VAL A 288 22.15 31.74 14.33
N ILE A 289 21.77 32.29 15.48
CA ILE A 289 21.18 33.63 15.57
C ILE A 289 22.15 34.64 14.94
N MET A 290 21.64 35.45 14.01
CA MET A 290 21.96 36.88 13.97
C MET A 290 20.66 37.67 13.95
#